data_AF-A0A344WD66-F1
#
_entry.id   AF-A0A344WD66-F1
#
_cell.length_a   1.000
_cell.length_b   1.000
_cell.length_c   1.000
_cell.angle_alpha   90.00
_cell.angle_beta   90.00
_cell.angle_gamma   90.00
#
_symmetry.space_group_name_H-M   'P 1'
#
loop_
_entity.id
_entity.type
_entity.pdbx_description
1 polymer ?
#
loop_
_entity_poly.entity_id
_entity_poly.type
_entity_poly.pdbx_seq_one_letter_code
_entity_poly.pdbx_strand_id
1 'polypeptide(L)'
;MRLATLIAAACLGLAASAHADGKDGKTLSVPPIAPLEATGAMQEAAYTAPPSHEPNTYRFGATYSVTDTGTALICETACDGDASCKAWSFVDTYGASPARCELKAGQGRKEENPLATSGVATKLKTATLGDMPVPPPAPATDPGQLSGGITPEPVPSLP
;
A
#
# COMPACT_ATOMS: atom_id res chain seq x y z
N MET A 1 47.06 36.86 -25.63
CA MET A 1 47.68 35.95 -24.64
C MET A 1 47.83 36.68 -23.31
N ARG A 2 47.62 35.94 -22.21
CA ARG A 2 47.93 36.27 -20.79
C ARG A 2 46.83 36.95 -19.97
N LEU A 3 46.13 36.13 -19.19
CA LEU A 3 45.75 36.43 -17.81
C LEU A 3 45.98 35.16 -16.99
N ALA A 4 47.00 35.19 -16.15
CA ALA A 4 47.38 34.11 -15.24
C ALA A 4 46.60 34.28 -13.92
N THR A 5 45.80 33.29 -13.56
CA THR A 5 45.11 33.19 -12.28
C THR A 5 46.03 32.53 -11.25
N LEU A 6 46.33 33.23 -10.16
CA LEU A 6 46.99 32.66 -8.98
C LEU A 6 45.93 32.49 -7.89
N ILE A 7 45.57 31.24 -7.58
CA ILE A 7 44.74 30.88 -6.42
C ILE A 7 45.70 30.48 -5.30
N ALA A 8 45.79 31.31 -4.27
CA ALA A 8 46.55 31.02 -3.06
C ALA A 8 45.74 30.06 -2.16
N ALA A 9 46.23 28.84 -1.99
CA ALA A 9 45.75 27.90 -1.00
C ALA A 9 46.43 28.20 0.36
N ALA A 10 45.64 28.64 1.34
CA ALA A 10 46.09 28.75 2.73
C ALA A 10 45.39 27.66 3.56
N CYS A 11 46.09 26.55 3.76
CA CYS A 11 45.78 25.58 4.81
C CYS A 11 46.30 26.14 6.14
N LEU A 12 45.40 26.53 7.04
CA LEU A 12 45.72 26.71 8.46
C LEU A 12 44.68 25.92 9.26
N GLY A 13 45.11 24.77 9.77
CA GLY A 13 44.39 24.03 10.79
C GLY A 13 44.54 24.72 12.13
N LEU A 14 43.44 24.82 12.88
CA LEU A 14 43.47 24.90 14.34
C LEU A 14 42.61 23.76 14.88
N ALA A 15 43.27 22.78 15.49
CA ALA A 15 42.63 21.86 16.41
C ALA A 15 42.28 22.64 17.69
N ALA A 16 41.02 22.57 18.11
CA ALA A 16 40.60 22.95 19.45
C ALA A 16 39.74 21.82 20.01
N SER A 17 40.35 20.99 20.85
CA SER A 17 39.65 20.04 21.70
C SER A 17 38.95 20.84 22.80
N ALA A 18 37.62 20.86 22.80
CA ALA A 18 36.83 21.37 23.90
C ALA A 18 36.13 20.19 24.60
N HIS A 19 36.61 19.86 25.80
CA HIS A 19 35.83 19.15 26.81
C HIS A 19 35.14 20.19 27.69
N ALA A 20 33.82 20.16 27.75
CA ALA A 20 32.96 20.70 28.81
C ALA A 20 31.67 19.87 28.74
N ASP A 21 31.47 18.88 29.61
CA ASP A 21 30.97 18.99 30.98
C ASP A 21 29.54 19.58 31.05
N GLY A 22 28.59 18.69 31.39
CA GLY A 22 27.57 19.00 32.38
C GLY A 22 26.36 19.84 31.97
N LYS A 23 25.24 19.12 31.76
CA LYS A 23 23.96 19.34 32.44
C LYS A 23 23.06 20.45 31.89
N ASP A 24 22.13 20.04 31.03
CA ASP A 24 20.72 20.47 31.09
C ASP A 24 19.84 19.34 30.54
N GLY A 25 19.54 18.37 31.41
CA GLY A 25 18.50 17.39 31.17
C GLY A 25 17.14 18.09 31.18
N LYS A 26 16.72 18.60 30.02
CA LYS A 26 15.32 18.97 29.79
C LYS A 26 14.56 17.66 29.61
N THR A 27 14.20 17.04 30.72
CA THR A 27 13.27 15.91 30.78
C THR A 27 11.98 16.37 30.08
N LEU A 28 11.75 15.88 28.87
CA LEU A 28 10.45 15.97 28.23
C LEU A 28 9.51 15.13 29.10
N SER A 29 8.77 15.82 29.96
CA SER A 29 7.75 15.21 30.81
C SER A 29 6.64 14.71 29.89
N VAL A 30 6.72 13.44 29.49
CA VAL A 30 5.64 12.75 28.77
C VAL A 30 4.53 12.50 29.79
N PRO A 31 3.30 13.00 29.59
CA PRO A 31 2.19 12.69 30.49
C PRO A 31 1.92 11.17 30.42
N PRO A 32 1.54 10.52 31.55
CA PRO A 32 1.18 9.12 31.50
C PRO A 32 -0.05 8.94 30.60
N ILE A 33 0.08 8.10 29.57
CA ILE A 33 -1.04 7.69 28.73
C ILE A 33 -1.96 6.84 29.61
N ALA A 34 -3.16 7.34 29.90
CA ALA A 34 -4.18 6.54 30.57
C ALA A 34 -4.49 5.29 29.70
N PRO A 35 -4.78 4.12 30.29
CA PRO A 35 -5.30 3.00 29.53
C PRO A 35 -6.61 3.45 28.88
N LEU A 36 -6.68 3.39 27.54
CA LEU A 36 -7.89 3.69 26.79
C LEU A 36 -8.91 2.57 27.04
N GLU A 37 -9.73 2.74 28.06
CA GLU A 37 -10.96 1.97 28.25
C GLU A 37 -12.02 2.48 27.26
N ALA A 38 -12.29 1.61 26.28
CA ALA A 38 -13.53 1.35 25.55
C ALA A 38 -14.40 2.53 25.03
N THR A 39 -14.79 2.46 23.77
CA THR A 39 -16.21 2.33 23.37
C THR A 39 -16.31 2.14 21.85
N GLY A 40 -17.18 1.22 21.43
CA GLY A 40 -17.40 0.88 20.04
C GLY A 40 -17.96 2.04 19.22
N ALA A 41 -17.25 2.39 18.15
CA ALA A 41 -17.74 2.92 16.88
C ALA A 41 -16.50 3.28 16.05
N MET A 42 -15.69 2.28 15.68
CA MET A 42 -14.89 2.44 14.47
C MET A 42 -15.91 2.39 13.34
N GLN A 43 -16.40 3.56 12.94
CA GLN A 43 -17.07 3.72 11.67
C GLN A 43 -16.23 2.97 10.64
N GLU A 44 -16.85 2.04 9.91
CA GLU A 44 -16.31 1.46 8.69
C GLU A 44 -16.08 2.60 7.68
N ALA A 45 -15.04 3.40 7.89
CA ALA A 45 -14.29 3.95 6.79
C ALA A 45 -13.70 2.71 6.13
N ALA A 46 -14.42 2.21 5.13
CA ALA A 46 -13.95 1.14 4.26
C ALA A 46 -12.48 1.42 3.99
N TYR A 47 -11.60 0.56 4.50
CA TYR A 47 -10.21 0.55 4.08
C TYR A 47 -10.26 0.03 2.64
N THR A 48 -10.59 0.93 1.70
CA THR A 48 -10.36 0.69 0.29
C THR A 48 -8.87 0.48 0.20
N ALA A 49 -8.46 -0.75 -0.16
CA ALA A 49 -7.07 -1.08 -0.36
C ALA A 49 -6.40 0.07 -1.12
N PRO A 50 -5.22 0.54 -0.69
CA PRO A 50 -4.57 1.66 -1.35
C PRO A 50 -4.47 1.34 -2.83
N PRO A 51 -4.68 2.35 -3.68
CA PRO A 51 -4.63 2.13 -5.10
C PRO A 51 -3.28 1.49 -5.44
N SER A 52 -3.32 0.33 -6.10
CA SER A 52 -2.10 -0.37 -6.50
C SER A 52 -1.45 0.36 -7.67
N HIS A 53 -0.80 1.47 -7.33
CA HIS A 53 0.07 2.24 -8.19
C HIS A 53 1.37 1.48 -8.39
N GLU A 54 1.85 1.49 -9.62
CA GLU A 54 3.06 0.82 -10.04
C GLU A 54 4.10 1.92 -10.34
N PRO A 55 4.94 2.28 -9.35
CA PRO A 55 5.97 3.30 -9.55
C PRO A 55 7.03 2.81 -10.52
N ASN A 56 7.73 3.75 -11.15
CA ASN A 56 8.78 3.52 -12.14
C ASN A 56 8.35 2.57 -13.29
N THR A 57 7.05 2.53 -13.59
CA THR A 57 6.47 1.56 -14.51
C THR A 57 5.58 2.31 -15.50
N TYR A 58 5.81 2.08 -16.78
CA TYR A 58 4.92 2.46 -17.87
C TYR A 58 4.19 1.23 -18.42
N ARG A 59 2.87 1.30 -18.53
CA ARG A 59 2.07 0.28 -19.22
C ARG A 59 1.76 0.70 -20.65
N PHE A 60 2.17 -0.09 -21.63
CA PHE A 60 1.63 0.04 -22.99
C PHE A 60 0.25 -0.60 -23.04
N GLY A 61 -0.72 0.01 -23.72
CA GLY A 61 -2.09 -0.51 -23.64
C GLY A 61 -3.11 0.09 -24.59
N ALA A 62 -2.69 0.51 -25.79
CA ALA A 62 -3.56 1.24 -26.73
C ALA A 62 -4.16 2.49 -26.08
N THR A 63 -3.31 3.51 -25.90
CA THR A 63 -3.70 4.82 -25.40
C THR A 63 -4.79 5.42 -26.30
N TYR A 64 -5.91 5.81 -25.72
CA TYR A 64 -7.02 6.44 -26.45
C TYR A 64 -7.32 7.86 -25.96
N SER A 65 -6.76 8.26 -24.81
CA SER A 65 -6.88 9.62 -24.28
C SER A 65 -5.56 10.04 -23.63
N VAL A 66 -5.16 11.29 -23.87
CA VAL A 66 -4.01 11.95 -23.23
C VAL A 66 -4.44 13.32 -22.73
N THR A 67 -4.29 13.58 -21.44
CA THR A 67 -4.63 14.87 -20.82
C THR A 67 -3.55 15.31 -19.86
N ASP A 68 -3.38 16.61 -19.68
CA ASP A 68 -2.47 17.11 -18.63
C ASP A 68 -3.07 16.84 -17.25
N THR A 69 -2.21 16.51 -16.28
CA THR A 69 -2.62 16.24 -14.90
C THR A 69 -1.49 16.55 -13.91
N GLY A 70 -1.83 16.73 -12.64
CA GLY A 70 -0.85 16.93 -11.58
C GLY A 70 -0.48 15.67 -10.79
N THR A 71 -1.28 14.60 -10.86
CA THR A 71 -1.07 13.41 -10.01
C THR A 71 -1.51 12.11 -10.66
N ALA A 72 -0.90 11.00 -10.23
CA ALA A 72 -1.31 9.64 -10.59
C ALA A 72 -2.73 9.29 -10.11
N LEU A 73 -3.16 9.81 -8.96
CA LEU A 73 -4.51 9.56 -8.41
C LEU A 73 -5.62 10.08 -9.34
N ILE A 74 -5.39 11.23 -10.00
CA ILE A 74 -6.34 11.77 -10.98
C ILE A 74 -6.46 10.82 -12.19
N CYS A 75 -5.34 10.23 -12.65
CA CYS A 75 -5.38 9.25 -13.74
C CYS A 75 -6.16 8.00 -13.40
N GLU A 76 -5.93 7.48 -12.20
CA GLU A 76 -6.66 6.32 -11.72
C GLU A 76 -8.16 6.61 -11.63
N THR A 77 -8.52 7.73 -11.01
CA THR A 77 -9.92 8.14 -10.84
C THR A 77 -10.61 8.29 -12.21
N ALA A 78 -9.93 8.89 -13.17
CA ALA A 78 -10.44 9.02 -14.54
C ALA A 78 -10.61 7.66 -15.23
N CYS A 79 -9.66 6.74 -15.05
CA CYS A 79 -9.75 5.39 -15.60
C CYS A 79 -10.85 4.55 -14.94
N ASP A 80 -11.04 4.69 -13.64
CA ASP A 80 -12.06 3.95 -12.90
C ASP A 80 -13.47 4.46 -13.24
N GLY A 81 -13.61 5.76 -13.54
CA GLY A 81 -14.86 6.37 -14.03
C GLY A 81 -15.19 6.07 -15.49
N ASP A 82 -14.28 5.50 -16.28
CA ASP A 82 -14.48 5.18 -17.70
C ASP A 82 -14.56 3.66 -17.92
N ALA A 83 -15.70 3.19 -18.45
CA ALA A 83 -15.93 1.78 -18.74
C ALA A 83 -14.94 1.20 -19.78
N SER A 84 -14.44 2.04 -20.70
CA SER A 84 -13.49 1.64 -21.74
C SER A 84 -12.06 1.51 -21.21
N CYS A 85 -11.76 2.18 -20.09
CA CYS A 85 -10.41 2.19 -19.54
C CYS A 85 -10.08 0.87 -18.83
N LYS A 86 -8.97 0.26 -19.24
CA LYS A 86 -8.44 -0.95 -18.60
C LYS A 86 -7.12 -0.70 -17.86
N ALA A 87 -6.38 0.33 -18.24
CA ALA A 87 -5.19 0.79 -17.54
C ALA A 87 -4.96 2.27 -17.76
N TRP A 88 -4.07 2.83 -16.96
CA TRP A 88 -3.65 4.22 -17.02
C TRP A 88 -2.15 4.32 -16.77
N SER A 89 -1.52 5.35 -17.34
CA SER A 89 -0.16 5.78 -16.95
C SER A 89 -0.17 7.28 -16.69
N PHE A 90 0.29 7.68 -15.52
CA PHE A 90 0.77 9.03 -15.25
C PHE A 90 2.25 9.08 -15.65
N VAL A 91 2.60 10.04 -16.50
CA VAL A 91 3.96 10.24 -16.99
C VAL A 91 4.39 11.65 -16.65
N ASP A 92 5.29 11.76 -15.69
CA ASP A 92 5.92 13.02 -15.33
C ASP A 92 6.93 13.46 -16.40
N THR A 93 7.41 14.68 -16.30
CA THR A 93 8.44 15.21 -17.20
C THR A 93 9.57 15.86 -16.39
N TYR A 94 10.76 15.90 -16.97
CA TYR A 94 11.81 16.75 -16.42
C TYR A 94 11.55 18.21 -16.82
N GLY A 95 11.58 19.12 -15.85
CA GLY A 95 11.46 20.56 -16.11
C GLY A 95 10.03 21.08 -15.95
N ALA A 96 9.67 22.09 -16.76
CA ALA A 96 8.43 22.86 -16.59
C ALA A 96 7.25 22.36 -17.44
N SER A 97 7.40 21.25 -18.16
CA SER A 97 6.30 20.68 -18.94
C SER A 97 5.28 20.01 -18.00
N PRO A 98 3.98 20.06 -18.34
CA PRO A 98 2.97 19.39 -17.53
C PRO A 98 3.14 17.87 -17.60
N ALA A 99 2.89 17.20 -16.48
CA ALA A 99 2.76 15.75 -16.46
C ALA A 99 1.49 15.33 -17.21
N ARG A 100 1.52 14.14 -17.80
CA ARG A 100 0.45 13.64 -18.66
C ARG A 100 -0.22 12.42 -18.06
N CYS A 101 -1.52 12.35 -18.28
CA CYS A 101 -2.36 11.22 -18.03
C CYS A 101 -2.68 10.50 -19.32
N GLU A 102 -2.46 9.19 -19.38
CA GLU A 102 -2.72 8.40 -20.56
C GLU A 102 -3.65 7.22 -20.25
N LEU A 103 -4.91 7.31 -20.68
CA LEU A 103 -5.92 6.26 -20.50
C LEU A 103 -5.86 5.24 -21.63
N LYS A 104 -6.01 3.96 -21.28
CA LYS A 104 -5.64 2.83 -22.13
C LYS A 104 -6.76 1.79 -22.21
N ALA A 105 -7.07 1.34 -23.43
CA ALA A 105 -8.13 0.38 -23.69
C ALA A 105 -7.70 -1.08 -23.42
N GLY A 106 -6.41 -1.30 -23.19
CA GLY A 106 -5.81 -2.58 -22.77
C GLY A 106 -4.93 -2.40 -21.53
N GLN A 107 -4.80 -3.45 -20.72
CA GLN A 107 -3.87 -3.46 -19.58
C GLN A 107 -2.39 -3.42 -20.03
N GLY A 108 -2.16 -4.11 -21.16
CA GLY A 108 -0.91 -4.41 -21.85
C GLY A 108 0.34 -4.59 -21.00
N ARG A 109 1.49 -4.52 -21.67
CA ARG A 109 2.80 -4.91 -21.10
C ARG A 109 3.39 -3.78 -20.26
N LYS A 110 4.08 -4.16 -19.20
CA LYS A 110 4.85 -3.24 -18.34
C LYS A 110 6.26 -3.05 -18.89
N GLU A 111 6.78 -1.85 -18.75
CA GLU A 111 8.17 -1.51 -18.98
C GLU A 111 8.65 -0.53 -17.91
N GLU A 112 9.94 -0.58 -17.58
CA GLU A 112 10.54 0.34 -16.61
C GLU A 112 10.60 1.74 -17.20
N ASN A 113 10.12 2.72 -16.44
CA ASN A 113 10.23 4.13 -16.76
C ASN A 113 10.23 4.93 -15.46
N PRO A 114 11.35 5.52 -15.04
CA PRO A 114 11.47 6.26 -13.78
C PRO A 114 10.53 7.45 -13.62
N LEU A 115 9.96 7.96 -14.72
CA LEU A 115 9.00 9.07 -14.69
C LEU A 115 7.54 8.61 -14.70
N ALA A 116 7.29 7.31 -14.79
CA ALA A 116 5.95 6.79 -14.91
C ALA A 116 5.46 6.15 -13.61
N THR A 117 4.22 6.47 -13.27
CA THR A 117 3.42 5.69 -12.32
C THR A 117 2.21 5.19 -13.07
N SER A 118 1.96 3.88 -13.06
CA SER A 118 0.85 3.28 -13.81
C SER A 118 -0.07 2.46 -12.92
N GLY A 119 -1.19 2.03 -13.47
CA GLY A 119 -2.09 1.08 -12.83
C GLY A 119 -3.04 0.42 -13.81
N VAL A 120 -3.69 -0.66 -13.38
CA VAL A 120 -4.87 -1.20 -14.06
C VAL A 120 -6.12 -0.65 -13.40
N ALA A 121 -7.25 -0.62 -14.11
CA ALA A 121 -8.51 -0.15 -13.55
C ALA A 121 -8.93 -1.04 -12.36
N THR A 122 -9.39 -0.43 -11.27
CA THR A 122 -9.77 -1.11 -10.03
C THR A 122 -10.85 -2.17 -10.27
N LYS A 123 -11.82 -1.86 -11.13
CA LYS A 123 -12.87 -2.80 -11.60
C LYS A 123 -12.31 -4.13 -12.14
N LEU A 124 -11.13 -4.12 -12.75
CA LEU A 124 -10.49 -5.34 -13.28
C LEU A 124 -9.75 -6.12 -12.19
N LYS A 125 -9.21 -5.44 -11.18
CA LYS A 125 -8.52 -6.06 -10.03
C LYS A 125 -9.52 -6.84 -9.17
N THR A 126 -10.69 -6.25 -8.91
CA THR A 126 -11.76 -6.89 -8.15
C THR A 126 -12.30 -8.12 -8.86
N ALA A 127 -12.40 -8.09 -10.20
CA ALA A 127 -12.85 -9.24 -10.98
C ALA A 127 -11.84 -10.41 -10.96
N THR A 128 -10.53 -10.13 -10.85
CA THR A 128 -9.49 -11.17 -10.76
C THR A 128 -9.34 -11.74 -9.36
N LEU A 129 -9.62 -10.94 -8.34
CA LEU A 129 -9.72 -11.37 -6.94
C LEU A 129 -11.08 -11.99 -6.60
N GLY A 130 -11.93 -12.22 -7.60
CA GLY A 130 -13.37 -12.42 -7.48
C GLY A 130 -13.80 -13.25 -6.27
N ASP A 131 -14.85 -12.75 -5.61
CA ASP A 131 -15.91 -13.48 -4.91
C ASP A 131 -15.58 -14.97 -4.70
N MET A 132 -14.61 -15.28 -3.84
CA MET A 132 -14.58 -16.60 -3.25
C MET A 132 -15.78 -16.61 -2.33
N PRO A 133 -16.81 -17.44 -2.58
CA PRO A 133 -17.85 -17.61 -1.58
C PRO A 133 -17.12 -17.98 -0.29
N VAL A 134 -17.33 -17.18 0.76
CA VAL A 134 -16.94 -17.61 2.10
C VAL A 134 -17.55 -19.01 2.23
N PRO A 135 -16.74 -20.07 2.40
CA PRO A 135 -17.31 -21.41 2.55
C PRO A 135 -18.30 -21.31 3.72
N PRO A 136 -19.51 -21.86 3.59
CA PRO A 136 -20.45 -21.86 4.71
C PRO A 136 -19.71 -22.38 5.94
N PRO A 137 -19.93 -21.78 7.13
CA PRO A 137 -19.27 -22.26 8.33
C PRO A 137 -19.48 -23.76 8.41
N ALA A 138 -18.37 -24.51 8.46
CA ALA A 138 -18.45 -25.95 8.62
C ALA A 138 -19.38 -26.22 9.81
N PRO A 139 -20.34 -27.15 9.69
CA PRO A 139 -21.20 -27.49 10.81
C PRO A 139 -20.29 -27.84 11.98
N ALA A 140 -20.41 -27.09 13.08
CA ALA A 140 -19.70 -27.40 14.30
C ALA A 140 -20.06 -28.83 14.67
N THR A 141 -19.12 -29.77 14.53
CA THR A 141 -19.26 -31.08 15.13
C THR A 141 -19.29 -30.85 16.62
N ASP A 142 -20.49 -30.95 17.18
CA ASP A 142 -20.74 -30.94 18.62
C ASP A 142 -19.85 -32.00 19.28
N PRO A 143 -18.89 -31.62 20.15
CA PRO A 143 -18.04 -32.59 20.85
C PRO A 143 -18.81 -33.47 21.84
N GLY A 144 -20.13 -33.33 21.96
CA GLY A 144 -20.94 -33.92 23.02
C GLY A 144 -21.48 -35.33 22.83
N GLN A 145 -21.41 -35.97 21.65
CA GLN A 145 -22.02 -37.28 21.47
C GLN A 145 -21.02 -38.45 21.59
N LEU A 146 -20.47 -38.63 22.78
CA LEU A 146 -19.90 -39.91 23.20
C LEU A 146 -21.06 -40.90 23.42
N SER A 147 -21.38 -41.71 22.40
CA SER A 147 -22.28 -42.86 22.53
C SER A 147 -21.64 -43.92 23.45
N GLY A 148 -21.85 -43.79 24.76
CA GLY A 148 -21.53 -44.80 25.76
C GLY A 148 -22.64 -45.86 25.83
N GLY A 149 -22.51 -46.92 25.04
CA GLY A 149 -23.33 -48.11 25.19
C GLY A 149 -22.87 -48.94 26.40
N ILE A 150 -23.73 -49.09 27.40
CA ILE A 150 -23.67 -50.22 28.34
C ILE A 150 -25.03 -50.91 28.31
N THR A 151 -25.13 -51.96 27.49
CA THR A 151 -26.21 -52.94 27.55
C THR A 151 -25.87 -53.93 28.65
N PRO A 152 -26.66 -54.09 29.73
CA PRO A 152 -26.44 -55.19 30.66
C PRO A 152 -26.83 -56.53 30.00
N GLU A 153 -25.95 -57.53 30.13
CA GLU A 153 -26.20 -58.91 29.69
C GLU A 153 -27.42 -59.54 30.39
N PRO A 154 -28.23 -60.36 29.70
CA PRO A 154 -29.31 -61.10 30.34
C PRO A 154 -28.80 -62.31 31.11
N VAL A 155 -29.23 -62.43 32.38
CA VAL A 155 -28.97 -63.59 33.25
C VAL A 155 -29.85 -64.77 32.81
N PRO A 156 -29.29 -65.97 32.54
CA PRO A 156 -30.10 -67.13 32.18
C PRO A 156 -30.81 -67.71 33.40
N SER A 157 -32.11 -67.98 33.26
CA SER A 157 -32.90 -68.75 34.23
C SER A 157 -32.79 -70.24 33.94
N LEU A 158 -32.48 -71.04 34.97
CA LEU A 158 -32.49 -72.51 34.92
C LEU A 158 -33.82 -73.05 35.53
N PRO A 159 -34.24 -74.27 35.16
CA PRO A 159 -35.63 -74.76 35.27
C PRO A 159 -36.14 -75.01 36.69
#